data_AF-A0AAW5S8C6-F1
#
_entry.id   AF-A0AAW5S8C6-F1
#
_cell.length_a   1.000
_cell.length_b   1.000
_cell.length_c   1.000
_cell.angle_alpha   90.00
_cell.angle_beta   90.00
_cell.angle_gamma   90.00
#
_symmetry.space_group_name_H-M   'P 1'
#
loop_
_entity.id
_entity.type
_entity.pdbx_description
1 polymer ?
#
loop_
_entity_poly.entity_id
_entity_poly.type
_entity_poly.pdbx_seq_one_letter_code
_entity_poly.pdbx_strand_id
1 'polypeptide(L)'
;MPSDDTTPVYGMPLEQALIHVWFDGFTSGASTGCNLFLPAETADAKADDLVAAAVGSPELQAQVRVEVRERMAELMQQVMAKGPLPGVTKADIRAAADAADTDGAN
;
A
#
# COMPACT_ATOMS: atom_id res chain seq x y z
N MET A 1 -0.96 -20.84 -23.37
CA MET A 1 -0.21 -20.98 -22.12
C MET A 1 -0.98 -20.23 -21.07
N PRO A 2 -1.57 -20.89 -20.06
CA PRO A 2 -2.13 -20.17 -18.93
C PRO A 2 -0.95 -19.60 -18.13
N SER A 3 -0.89 -18.28 -18.00
CA SER A 3 0.07 -17.61 -17.13
C SER A 3 -0.38 -17.83 -15.69
N ASP A 4 0.12 -18.89 -15.06
CA ASP A 4 0.04 -19.06 -13.61
C ASP A 4 0.95 -18.03 -12.94
N ASP A 5 0.53 -16.77 -12.97
CA ASP A 5 1.14 -15.68 -12.21
C ASP A 5 0.60 -15.72 -10.77
N THR A 6 0.86 -16.84 -10.10
CA THR A 6 0.64 -17.00 -8.66
C THR A 6 1.93 -16.70 -7.92
N THR A 7 2.56 -15.57 -8.25
CA THR A 7 3.65 -15.04 -7.43
C THR A 7 3.08 -14.83 -6.02
N PRO A 8 3.54 -15.57 -5.00
CA PRO A 8 2.96 -15.48 -3.67
C PRO A 8 3.15 -14.04 -3.16
N VAL A 9 2.06 -13.38 -2.76
CA VAL A 9 2.05 -12.02 -2.19
C VAL A 9 2.61 -12.03 -0.76
N TYR A 10 3.81 -12.58 -0.59
CA TYR A 10 4.56 -12.62 0.67
C TYR A 10 5.82 -11.74 0.63
N GLY A 11 6.10 -11.07 -0.49
CA GLY A 11 7.33 -10.28 -0.69
C GLY A 11 7.14 -8.79 -0.99
N MET A 12 5.90 -8.31 -1.17
CA MET A 12 5.68 -6.90 -1.50
C MET A 12 5.82 -6.03 -0.23
N PRO A 13 6.71 -5.01 -0.21
CA PRO A 13 6.77 -4.07 0.89
C PRO A 13 5.40 -3.42 1.13
N LEU A 14 5.02 -3.23 2.40
CA LEU A 14 3.72 -2.65 2.76
C LEU A 14 3.44 -1.32 2.04
N GLU A 15 4.45 -0.45 1.89
CA GLU A 15 4.35 0.79 1.12
C GLU A 15 3.90 0.54 -0.32
N GLN A 16 4.50 -0.44 -0.99
CA GLN A 16 4.14 -0.79 -2.36
C GLN A 16 2.72 -1.37 -2.45
N ALA A 17 2.33 -2.22 -1.50
CA ALA A 17 0.97 -2.75 -1.44
C ALA A 17 -0.07 -1.63 -1.27
N LEU A 18 0.20 -0.65 -0.41
CA LEU A 18 -0.68 0.50 -0.21
C LEU A 18 -0.74 1.42 -1.43
N ILE A 19 0.36 1.60 -2.15
CA ILE A 19 0.36 2.33 -3.43
C ILE A 19 -0.53 1.62 -4.46
N HIS A 20 -0.47 0.28 -4.55
CA HIS A 20 -1.36 -0.47 -5.44
C HIS A 20 -2.84 -0.28 -5.07
N VAL A 21 -3.17 -0.37 -3.78
CA VAL A 21 -4.54 -0.13 -3.29
C VAL A 21 -4.99 1.30 -3.60
N TRP A 22 -4.10 2.29 -3.48
CA TRP A 22 -4.41 3.67 -3.82
C TRP A 22 -4.78 3.81 -5.30
N PHE A 23 -4.02 3.22 -6.22
CA PHE A 23 -4.32 3.26 -7.65
C PHE A 23 -5.56 2.45 -8.03
N ASP A 24 -5.81 1.32 -7.37
CA ASP A 24 -7.06 0.55 -7.57
C ASP A 24 -8.29 1.38 -7.17
N GLY A 25 -8.22 2.05 -6.02
CA GLY A 25 -9.25 2.98 -5.57
C GLY A 25 -9.43 4.17 -6.52
N PHE A 26 -8.33 4.73 -7.04
CA PHE A 26 -8.35 5.79 -8.06
C PHE A 26 -9.07 5.33 -9.33
N THR A 27 -8.74 4.14 -9.87
CA THR A 27 -9.38 3.60 -11.08
C THR A 27 -10.87 3.35 -10.87
N SER A 28 -11.24 2.74 -9.74
CA SER A 28 -12.65 2.51 -9.39
C SER A 28 -13.44 3.83 -9.25
N GLY A 29 -12.83 4.82 -8.59
CA GLY A 29 -13.41 6.16 -8.47
C GLY A 29 -13.53 6.88 -9.81
N ALA A 30 -12.52 6.76 -10.68
CA ALA A 30 -12.53 7.33 -12.03
C ALA A 30 -13.63 6.71 -12.88
N SER A 31 -13.79 5.38 -12.88
CA SER A 31 -14.88 4.69 -13.58
C SER A 31 -16.24 5.18 -13.07
N THR A 32 -16.44 5.18 -11.74
CA THR A 32 -17.68 5.66 -11.12
C THR A 32 -18.00 7.10 -11.52
N GLY A 33 -17.01 7.99 -11.51
CA GLY A 33 -17.18 9.39 -11.90
C GLY A 33 -17.45 9.56 -13.40
N CYS A 34 -16.75 8.83 -14.26
CA CYS A 34 -16.96 8.84 -15.70
C CYS A 34 -18.37 8.33 -16.07
N ASN A 35 -18.87 7.32 -15.35
CA ASN A 35 -20.18 6.72 -15.60
C ASN A 35 -21.36 7.67 -15.30
N LEU A 36 -21.11 8.82 -14.64
CA LEU A 36 -22.11 9.89 -14.49
C LEU A 36 -22.43 10.60 -15.82
N PHE A 37 -21.50 10.56 -16.78
CA PHE A 37 -21.58 11.31 -18.03
C PHE A 37 -21.40 10.44 -19.28
N LEU A 38 -20.88 9.22 -19.12
CA LEU A 38 -20.55 8.29 -20.19
C LEU A 38 -21.25 6.95 -19.95
N PRO A 39 -21.56 6.18 -21.01
CA PRO A 39 -21.99 4.78 -20.87
C PRO A 39 -20.92 3.95 -20.16
N ALA A 40 -21.33 2.93 -19.41
CA ALA A 40 -20.46 2.11 -18.55
C ALA A 40 -19.16 1.63 -19.24
N GLU A 41 -19.25 0.97 -20.39
CA GLU A 41 -18.07 0.48 -21.12
C GLU A 41 -17.10 1.61 -21.54
N THR A 42 -17.64 2.79 -21.85
CA THR A 42 -16.83 3.97 -22.21
C THR A 42 -16.24 4.64 -20.96
N ALA A 43 -16.96 4.61 -19.85
CA ALA A 43 -16.49 5.11 -18.56
C ALA A 43 -15.31 4.28 -18.05
N ASP A 44 -15.40 2.95 -18.15
CA ASP A 44 -14.33 2.03 -17.76
C ASP A 44 -13.09 2.24 -18.62
N ALA A 45 -13.24 2.28 -19.95
CA ALA A 45 -12.10 2.57 -20.84
C ALA A 45 -11.47 3.94 -20.53
N LYS A 46 -12.28 4.93 -20.14
CA LYS A 46 -11.75 6.25 -19.75
C LYS A 46 -11.02 6.21 -18.41
N ALA A 47 -11.49 5.41 -17.47
CA ALA A 47 -10.80 5.20 -16.19
C ALA A 47 -9.44 4.52 -16.40
N ASP A 48 -9.37 3.54 -17.32
CA ASP A 48 -8.12 2.88 -17.71
C ASP A 48 -7.12 3.89 -18.32
N ASP A 49 -7.58 4.77 -19.22
CA ASP A 49 -6.74 5.85 -19.76
C ASP A 49 -6.20 6.78 -18.66
N LEU A 50 -7.06 7.14 -17.70
CA LEU A 50 -6.69 8.02 -16.59
C LEU A 50 -5.68 7.36 -15.66
N VAL A 51 -5.85 6.08 -15.33
CA VAL A 51 -4.86 5.38 -14.50
C VAL A 51 -3.55 5.16 -15.26
N ALA A 52 -3.59 4.88 -16.56
CA ALA A 52 -2.39 4.77 -17.38
C ALA A 52 -1.60 6.09 -17.42
N ALA A 53 -2.29 7.23 -17.57
CA ALA A 53 -1.67 8.55 -17.50
C ALA A 53 -1.13 8.85 -16.09
N ALA A 54 -1.87 8.47 -15.05
CA ALA A 54 -1.47 8.67 -13.66
C ALA A 54 -0.21 7.87 -13.29
N VAL A 55 -0.17 6.59 -13.66
CA VAL A 55 0.99 5.71 -13.51
C VAL A 55 2.15 6.19 -14.37
N GLY A 56 1.90 6.80 -15.53
CA GLY A 56 2.94 7.38 -16.38
C GLY A 56 3.55 8.69 -15.84
N SER A 57 2.93 9.37 -14.88
CA SER A 57 3.38 10.67 -14.36
C SER A 57 4.35 10.52 -13.18
N PRO A 58 5.63 10.95 -13.32
CA PRO A 58 6.58 10.94 -12.21
C PRO A 58 6.15 11.82 -11.04
N GLU A 59 5.54 12.97 -11.34
CA GLU A 59 5.09 13.94 -10.33
C GLU A 59 3.97 13.34 -9.47
N LEU A 60 2.97 12.74 -10.12
CA LEU A 60 1.88 12.11 -9.39
C LEU A 60 2.36 10.87 -8.62
N GLN A 61 3.24 10.06 -9.21
CA GLN A 61 3.85 8.94 -8.47
C GLN A 61 4.60 9.41 -7.22
N ALA A 62 5.34 10.52 -7.30
CA ALA A 62 6.04 11.07 -6.16
C ALA A 62 5.05 11.53 -5.07
N GLN A 63 3.96 12.17 -5.47
CA GLN A 63 2.91 12.60 -4.55
C GLN A 63 2.22 11.41 -3.86
N VAL A 64 1.84 10.38 -4.60
CA VAL A 64 1.21 9.17 -4.04
C VAL A 64 2.12 8.48 -3.03
N ARG A 65 3.43 8.39 -3.30
CA ARG A 65 4.39 7.83 -2.35
C ARG A 65 4.47 8.64 -1.05
N VAL A 66 4.43 9.97 -1.14
CA VAL A 66 4.43 10.84 0.05
C VAL A 66 3.16 10.62 0.86
N GLU A 67 1.98 10.67 0.22
CA GLU A 67 0.68 10.48 0.88
C GLU A 67 0.59 9.12 1.58
N VAL A 68 1.02 8.05 0.90
CA VAL A 68 1.04 6.71 1.49
C VAL A 68 1.95 6.65 2.72
N ARG A 69 3.16 7.24 2.65
CA ARG A 69 4.10 7.28 3.78
C ARG A 69 3.54 8.07 4.96
N GLU A 70 2.95 9.22 4.70
CA GLU A 70 2.32 10.05 5.73
C GLU A 70 1.19 9.28 6.42
N ARG A 71 0.32 8.63 5.64
CA ARG A 71 -0.78 7.85 6.20
C ARG A 71 -0.31 6.63 7.01
N MET A 72 0.74 5.95 6.55
CA MET A 72 1.39 4.88 7.30
C MET A 72 1.95 5.38 8.64
N ALA A 73 2.62 6.54 8.64
CA ALA A 73 3.16 7.14 9.84
C ALA A 73 2.06 7.51 10.84
N GLU A 74 0.95 8.11 10.38
CA GLU A 74 -0.21 8.41 11.20
C GLU A 74 -0.82 7.14 11.82
N LEU A 75 -0.99 6.07 11.02
CA LEU A 75 -1.53 4.81 11.50
C LEU A 75 -0.63 4.20 12.58
N MET A 76 0.69 4.19 12.37
CA MET A 76 1.65 3.73 13.37
C MET A 76 1.59 4.54 14.65
N GLN A 77 1.50 5.88 14.56
CA GLN A 77 1.34 6.74 15.74
C GLN A 77 0.05 6.41 16.52
N GLN A 78 -1.06 6.20 15.83
CA GLN A 78 -2.33 5.82 16.47
C GLN A 78 -2.25 4.46 17.15
N VAL A 79 -1.56 3.49 16.54
CA VAL A 79 -1.33 2.17 17.15
C VAL A 79 -0.46 2.30 18.40
N MET A 80 0.64 3.05 18.33
CA MET A 80 1.53 3.28 19.48
C MET A 80 0.83 4.03 20.62
N ALA A 81 -0.07 4.95 20.30
CA ALA A 81 -0.87 5.69 21.28
C ALA A 81 -1.86 4.81 22.06
N LYS A 82 -2.27 3.65 21.50
CA LYS A 82 -3.14 2.69 22.18
C LYS A 82 -2.41 1.83 23.23
N GLY A 83 -1.12 2.10 23.46
CA GLY A 83 -0.27 1.34 24.37
C GLY A 83 0.38 0.15 23.67
N PRO A 84 1.27 -0.57 24.37
CA PRO A 84 1.91 -1.76 23.82
C PRO A 84 0.85 -2.77 23.35
N LEU A 85 1.14 -3.47 22.26
CA LEU A 85 0.30 -4.55 21.75
C LEU A 85 -0.11 -5.46 22.92
N PRO A 86 -1.40 -5.77 23.10
CA PRO A 86 -1.85 -6.61 24.20
C PRO A 86 -1.10 -7.96 24.13
N GLY A 87 -0.37 -8.28 25.20
CA GLY A 87 0.46 -9.49 25.27
C GLY A 87 1.94 -9.28 24.98
N VAL A 88 2.38 -8.09 24.55
CA VAL A 88 3.81 -7.75 24.40
C VAL A 88 4.26 -6.92 25.59
N THR A 89 5.06 -7.52 26.46
CA THR A 89 5.66 -6.86 27.61
C THR A 89 7.00 -6.22 27.23
N LYS A 90 7.48 -5.30 28.07
CA LYS A 90 8.85 -4.74 27.93
C LYS A 90 9.94 -5.83 27.98
N ALA A 91 9.66 -6.97 28.64
CA ALA A 91 10.58 -8.10 28.68
C ALA A 91 10.67 -8.80 27.32
N ASP A 92 9.55 -8.93 26.60
CA ASP A 92 9.50 -9.55 25.27
C ASP A 92 10.25 -8.72 24.22
N ILE A 93 10.13 -7.39 24.30
CA ILE A 93 10.87 -6.47 23.42
C ILE A 93 12.38 -6.58 23.66
N ARG A 94 12.81 -6.70 24.92
CA ARG A 94 14.22 -6.81 25.29
C ARG A 94 14.81 -8.16 24.88
N ALA A 95 14.06 -9.24 25.07
CA ALA A 95 14.46 -10.57 24.62
C ALA A 95 14.64 -10.64 23.09
N ALA A 96 13.77 -9.98 22.31
CA ALA A 96 13.92 -9.91 20.86
C ALA A 96 15.14 -9.08 20.41
N ALA A 97 15.44 -7.97 21.10
CA ALA A 97 16.62 -7.15 20.82
C ALA A 97 17.93 -7.88 21.14
N ASP A 98 17.98 -8.58 22.28
CA ASP A 98 19.16 -9.36 22.70
C ASP A 98 19.39 -10.60 21.80
N ALA A 99 18.31 -11.19 21.25
CA ALA A 99 18.38 -12.28 20.28
C ALA A 99 18.90 -11.81 18.89
N ALA A 100 18.56 -10.58 18.48
CA ALA A 100 19.05 -10.02 17.22
C ALA A 100 20.55 -9.66 17.26
N ASP A 101 21.09 -9.30 18.43
CA ASP A 101 22.50 -8.94 18.61
C ASP A 101 23.42 -10.17 18.69
N THR A 102 22.86 -11.35 18.99
CA THR A 102 23.60 -12.62 19.11
C THR A 102 23.70 -13.41 17.80
N ASP A 103 22.85 -13.14 16.81
CA ASP A 103 22.85 -13.81 15.50
C ASP A 103 23.70 -13.08 14.43
N GLY A 104 24.28 -11.91 14.77
CA GLY A 104 25.23 -11.17 13.93
C GLY A 104 26.71 -11.52 14.16
N ALA A 105 27.00 -12.54 14.97
CA ALA A 105 28.35 -12.92 15.38
C ALA A 105 28.72 -14.35 14.96
N ASN A 106 28.35 -14.77 13.74
CA ASN A 106 28.88 -16.00 13.12
C ASN A 106 29.32 -15.77 11.68
#